data_AF-A0A1G2YDB9-F1
#
_entry.id   AF-A0A1G2YDB9-F1
#
_cell.length_a   1.000
_cell.length_b   1.000
_cell.length_c   1.000
_cell.angle_alpha   90.00
_cell.angle_beta   90.00
_cell.angle_gamma   90.00
#
_symmetry.space_group_name_H-M   'P 1'
#
loop_
_entity.id
_entity.type
_entity.pdbx_description
1 polymer ?
#
loop_
_entity_poly.entity_id
_entity_poly.type
_entity_poly.pdbx_seq_one_letter_code
_entity_poly.pdbx_strand_id
1 'polypeptide(L)'
;MKTRPMTMLLVMLAGWINQHQQDVIENLKTENAILKEKLGKKRIILSDEQRRKLALLAKKIGRKALDEICGVFSPETLLKWHRMLIARKYDGSKCRKYGRPQISDELRKLIIKLAKQNRGWGYPRIEGQLKYLGFKVSHSTIANILKKEGLEPQPGRTKKTTWAEFIKVHWKSLSAIDFCHTEIYTIKGLTRYMVLLLLIILPGK
;
A
#
# COMPACT_ATOMS: atom_id res chain seq x y z
N MET A 1 -35.96 31.61 -9.31
CA MET A 1 -35.34 30.93 -8.14
C MET A 1 -35.90 31.55 -6.86
N LYS A 2 -36.81 30.87 -6.14
CA LYS A 2 -37.24 31.32 -4.80
C LYS A 2 -36.18 30.87 -3.78
N THR A 3 -35.23 31.73 -3.45
CA THR A 3 -34.33 31.50 -2.31
C THR A 3 -35.16 31.57 -1.03
N ARG A 4 -35.23 30.47 -0.29
CA ARG A 4 -35.98 30.42 0.98
C ARG A 4 -35.27 31.33 2.00
N PRO A 5 -35.98 32.17 2.77
CA PRO A 5 -35.34 33.13 3.69
C PRO A 5 -34.35 32.48 4.67
N MET A 6 -34.62 31.24 5.08
CA MET A 6 -33.69 30.42 5.89
C MET A 6 -32.36 30.12 5.20
N THR A 7 -32.35 29.90 3.89
CA THR A 7 -31.09 29.67 3.15
C THR A 7 -30.23 30.92 3.10
N MET A 8 -30.85 32.11 3.05
CA MET A 8 -30.13 33.38 3.06
C MET A 8 -29.52 33.66 4.43
N LEU A 9 -30.28 33.42 5.52
CA LEU A 9 -29.76 33.54 6.89
C LEU A 9 -28.59 32.58 7.15
N LEU A 10 -28.68 31.33 6.68
CA LEU A 10 -27.59 30.36 6.81
C LEU A 10 -26.33 30.78 6.03
N VAL A 11 -26.49 31.31 4.81
CA VAL A 11 -25.36 31.81 4.00
C VAL A 11 -24.73 33.04 4.66
N MET A 12 -25.52 33.96 5.21
CA MET A 12 -25.01 35.13 5.93
C MET A 12 -24.24 34.73 7.19
N LEU A 13 -24.79 33.79 7.98
CA LEU A 13 -24.14 33.29 9.19
C LEU A 13 -22.86 32.51 8.86
N ALA A 14 -22.88 31.67 7.82
CA ALA A 14 -21.69 30.99 7.33
C ALA A 14 -20.63 31.97 6.80
N GLY A 15 -21.06 33.03 6.10
CA GLY A 15 -20.20 34.10 5.61
C GLY A 15 -19.53 34.87 6.75
N TRP A 16 -20.29 35.23 7.79
CA TRP A 16 -19.79 35.91 8.97
C TRP A 16 -18.80 35.05 9.76
N ILE A 17 -19.11 33.77 10.00
CA ILE A 17 -18.19 32.82 10.64
C ILE A 17 -16.91 32.67 9.81
N ASN A 18 -17.04 32.55 8.48
CA ASN A 18 -15.88 32.41 7.61
C ASN A 18 -14.99 33.66 7.64
N GLN A 19 -15.56 34.87 7.64
CA GLN A 19 -14.79 36.11 7.77
C GLN A 19 -14.00 36.14 9.09
N HIS A 20 -14.65 35.86 10.21
CA HIS A 20 -13.97 35.81 11.51
C HIS A 20 -12.85 34.76 11.53
N GLN A 21 -13.06 33.60 10.89
CA GLN A 21 -12.01 32.59 10.74
C GLN A 21 -10.83 33.07 9.90
N GLN A 22 -11.07 33.86 8.84
CA GLN A 22 -9.99 34.44 8.03
C GLN A 22 -9.17 35.45 8.85
N ASP A 23 -9.82 36.31 9.62
CA ASP A 23 -9.13 37.31 10.47
C ASP A 23 -8.20 36.62 11.48
N VAL A 24 -8.67 35.55 12.13
CA VAL A 24 -7.86 34.75 13.07
C VAL A 24 -6.68 34.09 12.36
N ILE A 25 -6.90 33.53 11.16
CA ILE A 25 -5.83 32.91 10.36
C ILE A 25 -4.78 33.96 9.96
N GLU A 26 -5.21 35.16 9.57
CA GLU A 26 -4.33 36.26 9.20
C GLU A 26 -3.48 36.75 10.39
N ASN A 27 -4.10 36.90 11.57
CA ASN A 27 -3.36 37.22 12.79
C ASN A 27 -2.31 36.15 13.11
N LEU A 28 -2.68 34.86 13.09
CA LEU A 28 -1.74 33.77 13.35
C LEU A 28 -0.63 33.67 12.29
N LYS A 29 -0.91 33.98 11.02
CA LYS A 29 0.11 34.05 9.97
C LYS A 29 1.10 35.18 10.26
N THR A 30 0.60 36.34 10.68
CA THR A 30 1.41 37.51 11.05
C THR A 30 2.29 37.23 12.26
N GLU A 31 1.73 36.66 13.33
CA GLU A 31 2.50 36.24 14.50
C GLU A 31 3.60 35.24 14.12
N ASN A 32 3.28 34.23 13.30
CA ASN A 32 4.27 33.25 12.83
C ASN A 32 5.37 33.89 11.98
N ALA A 33 5.06 34.91 11.18
CA ALA A 33 6.05 35.66 10.41
C ALA A 33 7.00 36.44 11.33
N ILE A 34 6.47 37.13 12.35
CA ILE A 34 7.26 37.85 13.36
C ILE A 34 8.14 36.87 14.16
N LEU A 35 7.58 35.73 14.58
CA LEU A 35 8.34 34.71 15.30
C LEU A 35 9.48 34.13 14.46
N LYS A 36 9.23 33.88 13.16
CA LYS A 36 10.26 33.44 12.23
C LYS A 36 11.38 34.47 12.08
N GLU A 37 11.03 35.75 11.95
CA GLU A 37 12.00 36.85 11.87
C GLU A 37 12.87 36.89 13.13
N LYS A 38 12.25 36.84 14.31
CA LYS A 38 12.98 36.84 15.61
C LYS A 38 13.85 35.60 15.82
N LEU A 39 13.41 34.43 15.35
CA LEU A 39 14.19 33.19 15.43
C LEU A 39 15.37 33.17 14.45
N GLY A 40 15.32 33.99 13.39
CA GLY A 40 16.34 34.06 12.34
C GLY A 40 16.56 32.71 11.66
N LYS A 41 17.80 32.40 11.29
CA LYS A 41 18.18 31.13 10.62
C LYS A 41 18.42 29.96 11.60
N LYS A 42 17.99 30.07 12.86
CA LYS A 42 18.23 29.02 13.86
C LYS A 42 17.46 27.74 13.50
N ARG A 43 18.12 26.59 13.63
CA ARG A 43 17.52 25.28 13.34
C ARG A 43 16.48 24.94 14.41
N ILE A 44 15.23 24.77 14.00
CA ILE A 44 14.14 24.38 14.90
C ILE A 44 14.15 22.85 15.05
N ILE A 45 14.42 22.38 16.27
CA ILE A 45 14.40 20.97 16.63
C ILE A 45 13.02 20.68 17.25
N LEU A 46 12.21 19.92 16.52
CA LEU A 46 10.91 19.47 17.01
C LEU A 46 11.01 18.13 17.74
N SER A 47 10.21 17.98 18.80
CA SER A 47 9.95 16.68 19.41
C SER A 47 9.16 15.76 18.46
N ASP A 48 9.21 14.46 18.70
CA ASP A 48 8.46 13.50 17.88
C ASP A 48 6.94 13.72 17.95
N GLU A 49 6.42 14.20 19.08
CA GLU A 49 5.01 14.55 19.23
C GLU A 49 4.63 15.78 18.40
N GLN A 50 5.48 16.82 18.40
CA GLN A 50 5.28 18.03 17.59
C GLN A 50 5.31 17.70 16.10
N ARG A 51 6.30 16.90 15.65
CA ARG A 51 6.38 16.41 14.26
C ARG A 51 5.14 15.63 13.86
N ARG A 52 4.62 14.79 14.77
CA ARG A 52 3.39 14.02 14.55
C ARG A 52 2.19 14.94 14.38
N LYS A 53 1.96 15.89 15.29
CA LYS A 53 0.83 16.86 15.19
C LYS A 53 0.86 17.62 13.88
N LEU A 54 2.03 18.16 13.49
CA LEU A 54 2.20 18.89 12.24
C LEU A 54 1.95 18.01 11.00
N ALA A 55 2.48 16.78 10.99
CA ALA A 55 2.30 15.85 9.88
C ALA A 55 0.82 15.49 9.64
N LEU A 56 0.02 15.37 10.72
CA LEU A 56 -1.40 15.06 10.64
C LEU A 56 -2.21 16.22 10.08
N LEU A 57 -1.98 17.43 10.58
CA LEU A 57 -2.63 18.64 10.08
C LEU A 57 -2.25 18.89 8.61
N ALA A 58 -0.98 18.69 8.26
CA ALA A 58 -0.50 18.82 6.89
C ALA A 58 -1.22 17.87 5.92
N LYS A 59 -1.46 16.61 6.32
CA LYS A 59 -2.20 15.66 5.47
C LYS A 59 -3.66 16.08 5.27
N LYS A 60 -4.31 16.68 6.29
CA LYS A 60 -5.70 17.15 6.22
C LYS A 60 -5.85 18.38 5.30
N ILE A 61 -4.91 19.31 5.36
CA ILE A 61 -4.89 20.52 4.53
C ILE A 61 -4.58 20.18 3.06
N GLY A 62 -3.67 19.24 2.83
CA GLY A 62 -3.26 18.82 1.49
C GLY A 62 -2.15 19.72 0.91
N ARG A 63 -1.49 19.24 -0.15
CA ARG A 63 -0.26 19.88 -0.67
C ARG A 63 -0.48 21.31 -1.17
N LYS A 64 -1.49 21.52 -2.02
CA LYS A 64 -1.75 22.82 -2.66
C LYS A 64 -1.93 23.94 -1.63
N ALA A 65 -2.79 23.71 -0.65
CA ALA A 65 -3.04 24.68 0.41
C ALA A 65 -1.83 24.85 1.36
N LEU A 66 -0.97 23.84 1.52
CA LEU A 66 0.28 23.99 2.27
C LEU A 66 1.32 24.85 1.54
N ASP A 67 1.34 24.83 0.20
CA ASP A 67 2.26 25.67 -0.58
C ASP A 67 1.91 27.17 -0.43
N GLU A 68 0.64 27.49 -0.20
CA GLU A 68 0.15 28.86 0.07
C GLU A 68 0.43 29.33 1.51
N ILE A 69 0.64 28.40 2.44
CA ILE A 69 0.93 28.72 3.83
C ILE A 69 2.43 28.98 3.94
N CYS A 70 2.81 30.13 4.49
CA CYS A 70 4.20 30.42 4.84
C CYS A 70 4.65 29.54 6.04
N GLY A 71 4.88 28.25 5.78
CA GLY A 71 5.26 27.25 6.78
C GLY A 71 6.71 27.36 7.22
N VAL A 72 7.01 26.96 8.45
CA VAL A 72 8.40 26.83 8.96
C VAL A 72 9.15 25.72 8.22
N PHE A 73 8.43 24.71 7.75
CA PHE A 73 8.94 23.56 7.02
C PHE A 73 8.29 23.49 5.64
N SER A 74 9.03 22.95 4.67
CA SER A 74 8.48 22.68 3.34
C SER A 74 7.29 21.71 3.44
N PRO A 75 6.22 21.91 2.64
CA PRO A 75 5.09 21.00 2.54
C PRO A 75 5.51 19.54 2.27
N GLU A 76 6.57 19.35 1.48
CA GLU A 76 7.12 18.02 1.21
C GLU A 76 7.69 17.36 2.47
N THR A 77 8.33 18.13 3.34
CA THR A 77 8.87 17.63 4.61
C THR A 77 7.75 17.19 5.54
N LEU A 78 6.68 17.97 5.66
CA LEU A 78 5.53 17.64 6.49
C LEU A 78 4.83 16.36 6.01
N LEU A 79 4.61 16.24 4.69
CA LEU A 79 4.03 15.05 4.08
C LEU A 79 4.97 13.84 4.14
N LYS A 80 6.29 14.04 4.10
CA LYS A 80 7.28 12.98 4.34
C LYS A 80 7.18 12.45 5.77
N TRP A 81 7.07 13.32 6.79
CA TRP A 81 6.86 12.87 8.16
C TRP A 81 5.58 12.05 8.31
N HIS A 82 4.49 12.46 7.65
CA HIS A 82 3.26 11.67 7.63
C HIS A 82 3.48 10.26 7.04
N ARG A 83 4.15 10.16 5.88
CA ARG A 83 4.50 8.86 5.27
C ARG A 83 5.39 8.01 6.18
N MET A 84 6.33 8.61 6.89
CA MET A 84 7.18 7.90 7.84
C MET A 84 6.40 7.35 9.03
N LEU A 85 5.39 8.05 9.53
CA LEU A 85 4.52 7.55 10.60
C LEU A 85 3.75 6.30 10.14
N ILE A 86 3.23 6.31 8.92
CA ILE A 86 2.59 5.14 8.31
C ILE A 86 3.59 3.99 8.18
N ALA A 87 4.78 4.27 7.62
CA ALA A 87 5.81 3.25 7.42
C ALA A 87 6.22 2.58 8.74
N ARG A 88 6.37 3.36 9.82
CA ARG A 88 6.69 2.84 11.16
C ARG A 88 5.63 1.89 11.71
N LYS A 89 4.34 2.12 11.44
CA LYS A 89 3.26 1.19 11.82
C LYS A 89 3.41 -0.17 11.11
N TYR A 90 3.97 -0.17 9.91
CA TYR A 90 4.20 -1.35 9.08
C TYR A 90 5.64 -1.84 9.11
N ASP A 91 6.46 -1.32 10.00
CA ASP A 91 7.82 -1.78 10.17
C ASP A 91 7.81 -3.14 10.90
N GLY A 92 7.72 -4.20 10.10
CA GLY A 92 7.79 -5.59 10.55
C GLY A 92 9.23 -6.08 10.74
N SER A 93 10.24 -5.22 10.65
CA SER A 93 11.66 -5.62 10.73
C SER A 93 11.97 -6.42 12.00
N LYS A 94 11.41 -6.02 13.15
CA LYS A 94 11.57 -6.69 14.44
C LYS A 94 10.90 -8.07 14.52
N CYS A 95 9.89 -8.33 13.68
CA CYS A 95 9.12 -9.57 13.69
C CYS A 95 9.42 -10.45 12.47
N ARG A 96 10.47 -10.14 11.70
CA ARG A 96 10.81 -10.86 10.48
C ARG A 96 11.38 -12.24 10.83
N LYS A 97 10.54 -13.27 10.70
CA LYS A 97 11.02 -14.65 10.69
C LYS A 97 11.81 -14.89 9.40
N TYR A 98 12.97 -15.55 9.51
CA TYR A 98 13.63 -16.15 8.35
C TYR A 98 12.62 -17.05 7.65
N GLY A 99 12.61 -17.05 6.31
CA GLY A 99 11.56 -17.64 5.48
C GLY A 99 11.32 -19.13 5.73
N ARG A 100 10.52 -19.78 4.86
CA ARG A 100 10.26 -21.22 4.95
C ARG A 100 11.59 -21.98 5.11
N PRO A 101 11.71 -22.89 6.11
CA PRO A 101 12.91 -23.70 6.29
C PRO A 101 13.29 -24.35 4.96
N GLN A 102 14.57 -24.28 4.62
CA GLN A 102 15.06 -24.95 3.42
C GLN A 102 14.87 -26.46 3.57
N ILE A 103 14.58 -27.12 2.45
CA ILE A 103 14.57 -28.58 2.41
C ILE A 103 15.99 -29.09 2.69
N SER A 104 16.12 -30.22 3.39
CA SER A 104 17.41 -30.84 3.66
C SER A 104 18.16 -31.13 2.34
N ASP A 105 19.48 -30.96 2.35
CA ASP A 105 20.32 -31.21 1.17
C ASP A 105 20.21 -32.66 0.69
N GLU A 106 19.96 -33.60 1.60
CA GLU A 106 19.70 -35.00 1.29
C GLU A 106 18.46 -35.18 0.42
N LEU A 107 17.34 -34.56 0.81
CA LEU A 107 16.10 -34.62 0.05
C LEU A 107 16.23 -33.90 -1.29
N ARG A 108 17.00 -32.79 -1.34
CA ARG A 108 17.35 -32.11 -2.59
C ARG A 108 18.13 -33.03 -3.53
N LYS A 109 19.17 -33.70 -3.03
CA LYS A 109 19.97 -34.67 -3.81
C LYS A 109 19.12 -35.84 -4.31
N LEU A 110 18.21 -36.34 -3.47
CA LEU A 110 17.27 -37.41 -3.86
C LEU A 110 16.35 -36.98 -5.01
N ILE A 111 15.78 -35.78 -4.93
CA ILE A 111 14.94 -35.20 -6.01
C ILE A 111 15.72 -35.14 -7.33
N ILE A 112 16.95 -34.63 -7.29
CA ILE A 112 17.80 -34.50 -8.48
C ILE A 112 18.15 -35.88 -9.05
N LYS A 113 18.48 -36.84 -8.18
CA LYS A 113 18.80 -38.22 -8.58
C LYS A 113 17.61 -38.88 -9.28
N LEU A 114 16.41 -38.78 -8.71
CA LEU A 114 15.19 -39.35 -9.29
C LEU A 114 14.87 -38.73 -10.67
N ALA A 115 15.03 -37.42 -10.80
CA ALA A 115 14.81 -36.72 -12.08
C ALA A 115 15.84 -37.08 -13.14
N LYS A 116 17.13 -37.21 -12.77
CA LYS A 116 18.21 -37.60 -13.72
C LYS A 116 18.08 -39.04 -14.18
N GLN A 117 17.70 -39.95 -13.29
CA GLN A 117 17.51 -41.37 -13.60
C GLN A 117 16.26 -41.61 -14.44
N ASN A 118 15.23 -40.77 -14.30
CA ASN A 118 13.94 -40.94 -14.96
C ASN A 118 13.53 -39.68 -15.73
N ARG A 119 14.22 -39.40 -16.84
CA ARG A 119 14.03 -38.19 -17.66
C ARG A 119 12.59 -37.96 -18.16
N GLY A 120 11.77 -39.01 -18.24
CA GLY A 120 10.36 -38.91 -18.66
C GLY A 120 9.36 -38.63 -17.53
N TRP A 121 9.80 -38.49 -16.28
CA TRP A 121 8.91 -38.27 -15.15
C TRP A 121 8.57 -36.79 -14.95
N GLY A 122 7.31 -36.42 -15.16
CA GLY A 122 6.79 -35.12 -14.76
C GLY A 122 6.83 -34.89 -13.24
N TYR A 123 6.82 -33.62 -12.82
CA TYR A 123 6.86 -33.22 -11.41
C TYR A 123 5.81 -33.91 -10.49
N PRO A 124 4.52 -34.13 -10.88
CA PRO A 124 3.57 -34.83 -10.00
C PRO A 124 3.94 -36.30 -9.76
N ARG A 125 4.62 -36.93 -10.74
CA ARG A 125 5.08 -38.31 -10.60
C ARG A 125 6.24 -38.41 -9.61
N ILE A 126 7.16 -37.45 -9.65
CA ILE A 126 8.26 -37.35 -8.67
C ILE A 126 7.71 -37.10 -7.26
N GLU A 127 6.71 -36.20 -7.11
CA GLU A 127 6.03 -35.96 -5.83
C GLU A 127 5.37 -37.23 -5.27
N GLY A 128 4.68 -37.99 -6.11
CA GLY A 128 4.07 -39.26 -5.71
C GLY A 128 5.09 -40.28 -5.17
N GLN A 129 6.27 -40.37 -5.81
CA GLN A 129 7.35 -41.25 -5.35
C GLN A 129 7.96 -40.79 -4.02
N LEU A 130 8.17 -39.47 -3.86
CA LEU A 130 8.66 -38.93 -2.59
C LEU A 130 7.66 -39.14 -1.46
N LYS A 131 6.36 -39.04 -1.75
CA LYS A 131 5.28 -39.33 -0.81
C LYS A 131 5.30 -40.81 -0.38
N TYR A 132 5.54 -41.73 -1.32
CA TYR A 132 5.72 -43.16 -1.01
C TYR A 132 6.91 -43.40 -0.08
N LEU A 133 8.00 -42.67 -0.26
CA LEU A 133 9.19 -42.70 0.61
C LEU A 133 9.01 -41.93 1.94
N GLY A 134 7.82 -41.42 2.25
CA GLY A 134 7.52 -40.71 3.50
C GLY A 134 7.83 -39.20 3.50
N PHE A 135 8.34 -38.65 2.39
CA PHE A 135 8.66 -37.23 2.28
C PHE A 135 7.47 -36.39 1.80
N LYS A 136 7.11 -35.35 2.55
CA LYS A 136 6.07 -34.38 2.17
C LYS A 136 6.69 -33.17 1.47
N VAL A 137 6.74 -33.19 0.14
CA VAL A 137 7.28 -32.10 -0.68
C VAL A 137 6.23 -31.68 -1.69
N SER A 138 5.99 -30.37 -1.85
CA SER A 138 5.07 -29.89 -2.89
C SER A 138 5.71 -29.96 -4.28
N HIS A 139 4.90 -30.25 -5.30
CA HIS A 139 5.29 -30.13 -6.71
C HIS A 139 6.04 -28.81 -7.04
N SER A 140 5.60 -27.68 -6.48
CA SER A 140 6.24 -26.37 -6.71
C SER A 140 7.69 -26.32 -6.20
N THR A 141 7.98 -27.01 -5.09
CA THR A 141 9.33 -27.09 -4.55
C THR A 141 10.23 -27.96 -5.41
N ILE A 142 9.70 -29.08 -5.91
CA ILE A 142 10.40 -29.97 -6.85
C ILE A 142 10.73 -29.21 -8.13
N ALA A 143 9.76 -28.46 -8.67
CA ALA A 143 9.96 -27.64 -9.87
C ALA A 143 11.05 -26.58 -9.67
N ASN A 144 11.05 -25.87 -8.53
CA ASN A 144 12.09 -24.89 -8.21
C ASN A 144 13.48 -25.51 -8.06
N ILE A 145 13.59 -26.70 -7.44
CA ILE A 145 14.85 -27.42 -7.29
C ILE A 145 15.37 -27.85 -8.67
N LEU A 146 14.55 -28.50 -9.48
CA LEU A 146 14.96 -29.01 -10.78
C LEU A 146 15.30 -27.86 -11.75
N LYS A 147 14.54 -26.76 -11.72
CA LYS A 147 14.84 -25.55 -12.52
C LYS A 147 16.18 -24.93 -12.15
N LYS A 148 16.54 -24.88 -10.86
CA LYS A 148 17.86 -24.39 -10.42
C LYS A 148 19.01 -25.25 -10.94
N GLU A 149 18.76 -26.54 -11.18
CA GLU A 149 19.73 -27.51 -11.70
C GLU A 149 19.65 -27.67 -13.23
N GLY A 150 18.82 -26.88 -13.92
CA GLY A 150 18.65 -26.94 -15.38
C GLY A 150 17.90 -28.18 -15.90
N LEU A 151 17.14 -28.86 -15.04
CA LEU A 151 16.39 -30.07 -15.39
C LEU A 151 14.90 -29.73 -15.61
N GLU A 152 14.44 -29.81 -16.85
CA GLU A 152 13.02 -29.70 -17.19
C GLU A 152 12.42 -31.10 -17.44
N PRO A 153 11.51 -31.59 -16.57
CA PRO A 153 11.07 -32.98 -16.63
C PRO A 153 10.05 -33.30 -17.73
N GLN A 154 9.50 -32.30 -18.45
CA GLN A 154 8.62 -32.58 -19.58
C GLN A 154 8.46 -31.36 -20.50
N PRO A 155 9.09 -31.35 -21.70
CA PRO A 155 8.97 -30.25 -22.67
C PRO A 155 7.64 -30.23 -23.45
N GLY A 156 6.74 -31.18 -23.18
CA GLY A 156 5.50 -31.35 -23.94
C GLY A 156 4.28 -31.14 -23.07
N ARG A 157 3.79 -29.89 -22.96
CA ARG A 157 2.35 -29.69 -22.76
C ARG A 157 1.85 -28.44 -23.50
N THR A 158 1.14 -28.76 -24.57
CA THR A 158 0.41 -27.96 -25.54
C THR A 158 -0.71 -27.11 -24.95
N LYS A 159 -0.89 -25.93 -25.56
CA LYS A 159 -2.04 -25.00 -25.55
C LYS A 159 -2.64 -24.66 -24.19
N LYS A 160 -2.02 -23.66 -23.53
CA LYS A 160 -2.72 -22.82 -22.56
C LYS A 160 -3.37 -21.68 -23.33
N THR A 161 -4.68 -21.49 -23.16
CA THR A 161 -5.36 -20.26 -23.58
C THR A 161 -4.57 -19.08 -23.04
N THR A 162 -4.22 -18.14 -23.90
CA THR A 162 -3.45 -16.97 -23.46
C THR A 162 -4.31 -16.12 -22.53
N TRP A 163 -3.69 -15.45 -21.56
CA TRP A 163 -4.42 -14.52 -20.68
C TRP A 163 -5.20 -13.47 -21.49
N ALA A 164 -4.68 -13.06 -22.65
CA ALA A 164 -5.36 -12.16 -23.57
C ALA A 164 -6.65 -12.76 -24.15
N GLU A 165 -6.62 -14.01 -24.61
CA GLU A 165 -7.80 -14.72 -25.11
C GLU A 165 -8.86 -14.92 -24.01
N PHE A 166 -8.44 -15.28 -22.80
CA PHE A 166 -9.34 -15.42 -21.65
C PHE A 166 -10.02 -14.09 -21.28
N ILE A 167 -9.25 -13.01 -21.16
CA ILE A 167 -9.78 -11.68 -20.86
C ILE A 167 -10.73 -11.20 -21.97
N LYS A 168 -10.39 -11.43 -23.24
CA LYS A 168 -11.23 -11.03 -24.38
C LYS A 168 -12.61 -11.70 -24.35
N VAL A 169 -12.68 -12.99 -23.99
CA VAL A 169 -13.94 -13.74 -23.89
C VAL A 169 -14.77 -13.28 -22.69
N HIS A 170 -14.13 -12.97 -21.56
CA HIS A 170 -14.83 -12.65 -20.31
C HIS A 170 -14.99 -11.14 -20.02
N TRP A 171 -14.56 -10.26 -20.93
CA TRP A 171 -14.53 -8.80 -20.73
C TRP A 171 -15.90 -8.21 -20.37
N LYS A 172 -16.97 -8.63 -21.07
CA LYS A 172 -18.34 -8.12 -20.86
C LYS A 172 -18.99 -8.62 -19.56
N SER A 173 -18.41 -9.65 -18.94
CA SER A 173 -18.89 -10.23 -17.67
C SER A 173 -17.99 -9.90 -16.49
N LEU A 174 -16.88 -9.17 -16.70
CA LEU A 174 -15.90 -8.91 -15.66
C LEU A 174 -16.38 -7.76 -14.76
N SER A 175 -16.49 -8.02 -13.47
CA SER A 175 -16.53 -7.01 -12.42
C SER A 175 -15.28 -7.14 -11.57
N ALA A 176 -14.70 -6.01 -11.16
CA ALA A 176 -13.55 -5.99 -10.28
C ALA A 176 -13.99 -5.47 -8.91
N ILE A 177 -13.60 -6.20 -7.87
CA ILE A 177 -13.73 -5.79 -6.48
C ILE A 177 -12.32 -5.75 -5.92
N ASP A 178 -11.93 -4.61 -5.37
CA ASP A 178 -10.65 -4.46 -4.69
C ASP A 178 -10.84 -3.78 -3.33
N PHE A 179 -9.92 -4.06 -2.41
CA PHE A 179 -9.85 -3.42 -1.12
C PHE A 179 -8.60 -2.55 -1.07
N CYS A 180 -8.78 -1.23 -0.97
CA CYS A 180 -7.67 -0.34 -0.68
C CYS A 180 -7.68 0.04 0.80
N HIS A 181 -6.49 0.24 1.36
CA HIS A 181 -6.33 0.68 2.73
C HIS A 181 -5.95 2.15 2.75
N THR A 182 -6.65 2.94 3.57
CA THR A 182 -6.23 4.29 3.90
C THR A 182 -5.99 4.41 5.39
N GLU A 183 -4.91 5.09 5.77
CA GLU A 183 -4.60 5.36 7.17
C GLU A 183 -5.17 6.71 7.56
N ILE A 184 -6.08 6.70 8.53
CA ILE A 184 -6.67 7.91 9.10
C ILE A 184 -6.26 7.99 10.55
N TYR A 185 -5.81 9.16 10.97
CA TYR A 185 -5.47 9.37 12.35
C TYR A 185 -6.71 9.75 13.17
N THR A 186 -6.99 8.96 14.19
CA THR A 186 -8.11 9.12 15.11
C THR A 186 -7.60 9.43 16.51
N ILE A 187 -8.50 9.72 17.46
CA ILE A 187 -8.15 9.96 18.87
C ILE A 187 -7.37 8.76 19.46
N LYS A 188 -7.65 7.54 18.98
CA LYS A 188 -6.97 6.30 19.38
C LYS A 188 -5.64 6.04 18.64
N GLY A 189 -5.21 6.95 17.77
CA GLY A 189 -4.00 6.81 16.96
C GLY A 189 -4.27 6.53 15.47
N LEU A 190 -3.24 6.05 14.77
CA LEU A 190 -3.29 5.78 13.33
C LEU A 190 -4.11 4.51 13.06
N THR A 191 -5.34 4.69 12.60
CA THR A 191 -6.32 3.60 12.37
C THR A 191 -6.43 3.31 10.87
N ARG A 192 -6.43 2.02 10.53
CA ARG A 192 -6.58 1.57 9.14
C ARG A 192 -8.06 1.48 8.81
N TYR A 193 -8.46 2.12 7.71
CA TYR A 193 -9.78 1.94 7.11
C TYR A 193 -9.64 1.12 5.84
N MET A 194 -10.51 0.13 5.66
CA MET A 194 -10.69 -0.59 4.41
C MET A 194 -11.73 0.14 3.57
N VAL A 195 -11.38 0.45 2.33
CA VAL A 195 -12.27 1.03 1.34
C VAL A 195 -12.49 -0.02 0.27
N LEU A 196 -13.74 -0.38 0.05
CA LEU A 196 -14.17 -1.28 -1.02
C LEU A 196 -14.30 -0.47 -2.31
N LEU A 197 -13.56 -0.87 -3.34
CA LEU A 197 -13.69 -0.33 -4.69
C LEU A 197 -14.38 -1.38 -5.56
N LEU A 198 -15.53 -1.02 -6.10
CA LEU A 198 -16.29 -1.84 -7.04
C LEU A 198 -16.25 -1.18 -8.41
N LEU A 199 -15.67 -1.88 -9.39
CA LEU A 199 -15.58 -1.43 -10.77
C LEU A 199 -16.44 -2.37 -11.62
N ILE A 200 -17.57 -1.84 -12.09
CA ILE A 200 -18.51 -2.57 -12.94
C ILE A 200 -18.29 -2.08 -14.36
N ILE A 201 -17.91 -2.99 -15.26
CA ILE A 201 -17.87 -2.71 -16.69
C ILE A 201 -19.31 -2.83 -17.19
N LEU A 202 -19.96 -1.68 -17.43
CA LEU A 202 -21.27 -1.68 -18.06
C LEU A 202 -21.14 -2.04 -19.53
N PRO A 203 -21.99 -2.93 -20.08
CA PRO A 203 -21.99 -3.19 -21.51
C PRO A 203 -22.38 -1.91 -22.25
N GLY A 204 -21.51 -1.45 -23.15
CA GLY A 204 -21.80 -0.34 -24.05
C GLY A 204 -23.03 -0.65 -24.89
N LYS A 205 -23.93 0.33 -25.01
CA LYS A 205 -24.99 0.33 -26.02
C LYS A 205 -24.38 0.41 -27.41
#